data_AF-A0A813IXY9-F1
#
_entry.id   AF-A0A813IXY9-F1
#
_cell.length_a   1.000
_cell.length_b   1.000
_cell.length_c   1.000
_cell.angle_alpha   90.00
_cell.angle_beta   90.00
_cell.angle_gamma   90.00
#
_symmetry.space_group_name_H-M   'P 1'
#
loop_
_entity.id
_entity.type
_entity.pdbx_description
1 polymer ?
#
loop_
_entity_poly.entity_id
_entity_poly.type
_entity_poly.pdbx_seq_one_letter_code
_entity_poly.pdbx_strand_id
1 'polypeptide(L)'
;MFSKHDPWCTKADLKNYDPQFRPKQVRRRADEVLQMRNYFLMDAACPVALQQALDPQKVFVAGFSYGAATAALCCVREPQSFVGAVLIDGWFHISLPKLKPSPFFLDFPEEVHAAGLPCPALFIGSEQFSKDRGLNAATQRLAGPNKSVVLPGTLHGNFQEAAVAWFPPWLTRLVGAVGPADAEATFKTILELTVGFFKQQISK
;
A
#
# COMPACT_ATOMS: atom_id res chain seq x y z
N MET A 1 21.67 -8.72 -0.61
CA MET A 1 22.30 -8.27 0.64
C MET A 1 22.43 -6.75 0.55
N PHE A 2 21.52 -5.99 1.18
CA PHE A 2 21.55 -4.53 1.08
C PHE A 2 22.74 -3.99 1.89
N SER A 3 23.51 -3.11 1.26
CA SER A 3 24.63 -2.43 1.93
C SER A 3 24.10 -1.67 3.14
N LYS A 4 24.81 -1.71 4.28
CA LYS A 4 24.52 -0.85 5.45
C LYS A 4 24.58 0.65 5.12
N HIS A 5 25.07 1.00 3.93
CA HIS A 5 25.13 2.36 3.40
C HIS A 5 23.98 2.70 2.46
N ASP A 6 22.99 1.83 2.27
CA ASP A 6 21.78 2.20 1.54
C ASP A 6 20.98 3.19 2.42
N PRO A 7 20.98 4.50 2.10
CA PRO A 7 20.31 5.50 2.92
C PRO A 7 18.80 5.22 3.00
N TRP A 8 18.25 4.41 2.09
CA TRP A 8 16.84 4.10 1.98
C TRP A 8 16.39 2.96 2.90
N CYS A 9 17.31 2.19 3.50
CA CYS A 9 16.98 1.15 4.48
C CYS A 9 17.23 1.59 5.94
N THR A 10 17.64 2.84 6.16
CA THR A 10 17.92 3.38 7.48
C THR A 10 16.64 3.80 8.21
N LYS A 11 16.65 3.77 9.55
CA LYS A 11 15.54 4.34 10.34
C LYS A 11 15.59 5.87 10.21
N ALA A 12 14.42 6.51 10.09
CA ALA A 12 14.35 7.96 10.10
C ALA A 12 14.99 8.52 11.38
N ASP A 13 15.83 9.54 11.24
CA ASP A 13 16.32 10.29 12.40
C ASP A 13 15.18 11.14 12.94
N LEU A 14 14.56 10.71 14.03
CA LEU A 14 13.45 11.46 14.63
C LEU A 14 13.90 12.71 15.40
N LYS A 15 15.21 12.89 15.64
CA LYS A 15 15.74 14.13 16.22
C LYS A 15 15.96 15.19 15.15
N ASN A 16 16.37 14.77 13.96
CA ASN A 16 16.61 15.63 12.79
C ASN A 16 15.82 15.13 11.58
N TYR A 17 14.49 15.03 11.72
CA TYR A 17 13.66 14.39 10.71
C TYR A 17 13.65 15.20 9.40
N ASP A 18 14.21 14.63 8.33
CA ASP A 18 14.07 15.17 6.96
C ASP A 18 12.61 14.97 6.51
N PRO A 19 11.82 16.04 6.30
CA PRO A 19 10.46 15.94 5.78
C PRO A 19 10.36 15.17 4.47
N GLN A 20 11.43 15.15 3.68
CA GLN A 20 11.52 14.44 2.40
C GLN A 20 11.95 12.98 2.55
N PHE A 21 12.26 12.48 3.75
CA PHE A 21 12.71 11.10 3.96
C PHE A 21 11.72 10.08 3.40
N ARG A 22 10.44 10.16 3.81
CA ARG A 22 9.38 9.28 3.31
C ARG A 22 8.96 9.61 1.87
N PRO A 23 8.78 10.88 1.45
CA PRO A 23 8.54 11.21 0.05
C PRO A 23 9.58 10.64 -0.94
N LYS A 24 10.87 10.75 -0.63
CA LYS A 24 11.92 10.17 -1.48
C LYS A 24 11.86 8.64 -1.51
N GLN A 25 11.65 8.00 -0.36
CA GLN A 25 11.52 6.54 -0.30
C GLN A 25 10.35 6.01 -1.15
N VAL A 26 9.17 6.66 -1.16
CA VAL A 26 8.01 6.13 -1.93
C VAL A 26 8.17 6.35 -3.41
N ARG A 27 8.77 7.48 -3.83
CA ARG A 27 9.12 7.73 -5.23
C ARG A 27 10.08 6.65 -5.72
N ARG A 28 11.11 6.34 -4.93
CA ARG A 28 12.06 5.27 -5.25
C ARG A 28 11.38 3.90 -5.35
N ARG A 29 10.53 3.53 -4.37
CA ARG A 29 9.78 2.26 -4.44
C ARG A 29 8.84 2.22 -5.65
N ALA A 30 8.25 3.36 -6.02
CA ALA A 30 7.43 3.45 -7.23
C ALA A 30 8.29 3.27 -8.49
N ASP A 31 9.50 3.87 -8.56
CA ASP A 31 10.45 3.61 -9.65
C ASP A 31 10.78 2.12 -9.77
N GLU A 32 11.02 1.45 -8.65
CA GLU A 32 11.33 0.01 -8.61
C GLU A 32 10.17 -0.85 -9.09
N VAL A 33 8.94 -0.53 -8.70
CA VAL A 33 7.73 -1.22 -9.17
C VAL A 33 7.53 -0.99 -10.67
N LEU A 34 7.69 0.24 -11.16
CA LEU A 34 7.56 0.57 -12.57
C LEU A 34 8.67 -0.06 -13.42
N GLN A 35 9.90 -0.11 -12.90
CA GLN A 35 11.02 -0.80 -13.52
C GLN A 35 10.73 -2.30 -13.64
N MET A 36 10.19 -2.92 -12.59
CA MET A 36 9.83 -4.35 -12.61
C MET A 36 8.71 -4.63 -13.63
N ARG A 37 7.69 -3.76 -13.70
CA ARG A 37 6.65 -3.83 -14.73
C ARG A 37 7.26 -3.80 -16.13
N ASN A 38 8.12 -2.82 -16.40
CA ASN A 38 8.75 -2.65 -17.71
C ASN A 38 9.66 -3.82 -18.06
N TYR A 39 10.38 -4.38 -17.08
CA TYR A 39 11.15 -5.62 -17.27
C TYR A 39 10.26 -6.75 -17.77
N PHE A 40 9.14 -7.01 -17.09
CA PHE A 40 8.25 -8.11 -17.47
C PHE A 40 7.50 -7.88 -18.79
N LEU A 41 7.17 -6.64 -19.15
CA LEU A 41 6.32 -6.34 -20.30
C LEU A 41 7.06 -5.89 -21.57
N MET A 42 8.27 -5.34 -21.44
CA MET A 42 8.93 -4.61 -22.54
C MET A 42 10.41 -4.98 -22.73
N ASP A 43 11.09 -5.45 -21.69
CA ASP A 43 12.54 -5.67 -21.74
C ASP A 43 12.89 -6.98 -22.45
N ALA A 44 13.73 -6.91 -23.49
CA ALA A 44 14.17 -8.07 -24.26
C ALA A 44 14.96 -9.11 -23.43
N ALA A 45 15.45 -8.75 -22.25
CA ALA A 45 16.12 -9.66 -21.32
C ALA A 45 15.13 -10.55 -20.55
N CYS A 46 13.84 -10.20 -20.48
CA CYS A 46 12.84 -11.03 -19.83
C CYS A 46 12.57 -12.29 -20.68
N PRO A 47 12.51 -13.50 -20.06
CA PRO A 47 12.23 -14.72 -20.80
C PRO A 47 10.95 -14.63 -21.64
N VAL A 48 11.07 -14.92 -22.94
CA VAL A 48 9.95 -14.84 -23.90
C VAL A 48 8.71 -15.60 -23.42
N ALA A 49 8.88 -16.78 -22.82
CA ALA A 49 7.78 -17.57 -22.28
C ALA A 49 7.00 -16.84 -21.17
N LEU A 50 7.69 -16.03 -20.34
CA LEU A 50 7.03 -15.21 -19.33
C LEU A 50 6.31 -14.04 -19.99
N GLN A 51 6.94 -13.34 -20.93
CA GLN A 51 6.30 -12.22 -21.65
C GLN A 51 5.03 -12.65 -22.39
N GLN A 52 5.06 -13.81 -23.06
CA GLN A 52 3.91 -14.37 -23.78
C GLN A 52 2.77 -14.81 -22.86
N ALA A 53 3.05 -15.07 -21.58
CA ALA A 53 2.04 -15.44 -20.59
C ALA A 53 1.36 -14.21 -19.95
N LEU A 54 1.83 -13.00 -20.23
CA LEU A 54 1.31 -11.76 -19.64
C LEU A 54 0.42 -11.01 -20.64
N ASP A 55 -0.66 -10.44 -20.12
CA ASP A 55 -1.51 -9.51 -20.87
C ASP A 55 -1.17 -8.07 -20.47
N PRO A 56 -0.48 -7.29 -21.34
CA PRO A 56 -0.07 -5.93 -21.01
C PRO A 56 -1.24 -4.97 -20.85
N GLN A 57 -2.45 -5.36 -21.26
CA GLN A 57 -3.67 -4.57 -21.09
C GLN A 57 -4.39 -4.89 -19.77
N LYS A 58 -3.94 -5.89 -19.00
CA LYS A 58 -4.58 -6.33 -17.74
C LYS A 58 -3.62 -6.28 -16.56
N VAL A 59 -2.94 -5.15 -16.41
CA VAL A 59 -1.97 -4.92 -15.35
C VAL A 59 -2.65 -4.24 -14.16
N PHE A 60 -2.48 -4.81 -12.97
CA PHE A 60 -2.91 -4.23 -11.69
C PHE A 60 -1.69 -3.93 -10.83
N VAL A 61 -1.83 -2.96 -9.93
CA VAL A 61 -0.83 -2.70 -8.88
C VAL A 61 -1.48 -2.83 -7.51
N ALA A 62 -0.77 -3.41 -6.55
CA ALA A 62 -1.29 -3.60 -5.22
C ALA A 62 -0.22 -3.32 -4.17
N GLY A 63 -0.65 -2.97 -2.96
CA GLY A 63 0.27 -2.84 -1.85
C GLY A 63 -0.41 -2.72 -0.51
N PHE A 64 0.34 -3.10 0.52
CA PHE A 64 -0.03 -3.01 1.92
C PHE A 64 0.72 -1.87 2.62
N SER A 65 0.04 -1.10 3.49
CA SER A 65 0.67 -0.04 4.28
C SER A 65 1.35 1.00 3.39
N TYR A 66 2.64 1.24 3.59
CA TYR A 66 3.48 2.06 2.72
C TYR A 66 3.53 1.54 1.26
N GLY A 67 3.33 0.24 1.06
CA GLY A 67 3.17 -0.35 -0.26
C GLY A 67 1.90 0.15 -0.97
N ALA A 68 0.82 0.44 -0.24
CA ALA A 68 -0.38 1.04 -0.84
C ALA A 68 -0.10 2.47 -1.33
N ALA A 69 0.63 3.27 -0.54
CA ALA A 69 1.11 4.59 -0.97
C ALA A 69 2.00 4.49 -2.22
N THR A 70 2.85 3.46 -2.27
CA THR A 70 3.70 3.17 -3.44
C THR A 70 2.85 2.82 -4.68
N ALA A 71 1.89 1.90 -4.53
CA ALA A 71 1.00 1.47 -5.60
C ALA A 71 0.18 2.64 -6.16
N ALA A 72 -0.40 3.46 -5.27
CA ALA A 72 -1.14 4.66 -5.64
C ALA A 72 -0.26 5.65 -6.44
N LEU A 73 0.99 5.85 -6.04
CA LEU A 73 1.93 6.72 -6.77
C LEU A 73 2.28 6.16 -8.14
N CYS A 74 2.39 4.84 -8.29
CA CYS A 74 2.60 4.21 -9.59
C CYS A 74 1.45 4.54 -10.55
N CYS A 75 0.20 4.48 -10.08
CA CYS A 75 -0.96 4.86 -10.89
C CYS A 75 -0.90 6.32 -11.36
N VAL A 76 -0.52 7.26 -10.49
CA VAL A 76 -0.43 8.68 -10.86
C VAL A 76 0.68 8.95 -11.86
N ARG A 77 1.84 8.30 -11.70
CA ARG A 77 2.99 8.51 -12.59
C ARG A 77 2.79 7.87 -13.95
N GLU A 78 2.02 6.80 -14.02
CA GLU A 78 1.75 6.05 -15.25
C GLU A 78 0.23 5.76 -15.40
N PRO A 79 -0.61 6.80 -15.64
CA PRO A 79 -2.07 6.71 -15.57
C PRO A 79 -2.72 5.65 -16.47
N GLN A 80 -2.07 5.32 -17.57
CA GLN A 80 -2.57 4.37 -18.58
C GLN A 80 -1.97 2.96 -18.42
N SER A 81 -1.05 2.78 -17.47
CA SER A 81 -0.33 1.51 -17.31
C SER A 81 -1.04 0.52 -16.38
N PHE A 82 -2.08 0.94 -15.68
CA PHE A 82 -2.79 0.10 -14.69
C PHE A 82 -4.30 0.18 -14.89
N VAL A 83 -4.93 -0.99 -14.99
CA VAL A 83 -6.40 -1.14 -15.06
C VAL A 83 -7.05 -0.87 -13.70
N GLY A 84 -6.32 -1.11 -12.62
CA GLY A 84 -6.78 -0.76 -11.28
C GLY A 84 -5.73 -0.96 -10.21
N ALA A 85 -6.04 -0.49 -9.00
CA ALA A 85 -5.18 -0.59 -7.83
C ALA A 85 -5.89 -1.28 -6.64
N VAL A 86 -5.15 -2.06 -5.86
CA VAL A 86 -5.62 -2.63 -4.58
C VAL A 86 -4.77 -2.08 -3.44
N LEU A 87 -5.39 -1.28 -2.58
CA LEU A 87 -4.73 -0.45 -1.59
C LEU A 87 -5.13 -0.94 -0.19
N ILE A 88 -4.28 -1.76 0.41
CA ILE A 88 -4.55 -2.45 1.67
C ILE A 88 -3.92 -1.66 2.82
N ASP A 89 -4.76 -1.20 3.73
CA ASP A 89 -4.45 -0.49 4.96
C ASP A 89 -3.40 0.61 4.77
N GLY A 90 -3.65 1.45 3.76
CA GLY A 90 -2.63 2.33 3.21
C GLY A 90 -2.17 3.41 4.18
N TRP A 91 -0.84 3.58 4.26
CA TRP A 91 -0.25 4.63 5.06
C TRP A 91 -0.21 5.93 4.27
N PHE A 92 -1.35 6.63 4.19
CA PHE A 92 -1.53 7.85 3.36
C PHE A 92 -1.32 9.18 4.10
N HIS A 93 -0.90 9.13 5.36
CA HIS A 93 -0.69 10.31 6.18
C HIS A 93 0.45 10.08 7.17
N ILE A 94 1.42 10.98 7.20
CA ILE A 94 2.50 10.99 8.18
C ILE A 94 2.08 11.91 9.32
N SER A 95 2.08 11.38 10.55
CA SER A 95 1.76 12.13 11.76
C SER A 95 2.89 11.97 12.76
N LEU A 96 3.65 13.05 12.97
CA LEU A 96 4.76 13.13 13.91
C LEU A 96 4.52 14.27 14.92
N PRO A 97 3.52 14.15 15.82
CA PRO A 97 3.15 15.20 16.75
C PRO A 97 4.22 15.47 17.81
N LYS A 98 5.14 14.52 18.04
CA LYS A 98 6.21 14.61 19.04
C LYS A 98 7.50 15.22 18.49
N LEU A 99 7.56 15.54 17.19
CA LEU A 99 8.71 16.21 16.62
C LEU A 99 8.78 17.64 17.18
N LYS A 100 9.95 18.03 17.70
CA LYS A 100 10.20 19.38 18.25
C LYS A 100 11.23 20.10 17.38
N PRO A 101 11.14 21.43 17.20
CA PRO A 101 10.17 22.35 17.83
C PRO A 101 8.77 22.32 17.21
N SER A 102 8.65 21.82 15.98
CA SER A 102 7.42 21.85 15.21
C SER A 102 6.92 20.44 14.91
N PRO A 103 5.68 20.10 15.32
CA PRO A 103 4.99 18.90 14.86
C PRO A 103 4.98 18.83 13.33
N PHE A 104 5.07 17.62 12.78
CA PHE A 104 5.04 17.40 11.34
C PHE A 104 3.85 16.53 10.95
N PHE A 105 3.06 17.02 10.00
CA PHE A 105 1.91 16.31 9.43
C PHE A 105 1.95 16.46 7.91
N LEU A 106 1.78 15.36 7.20
CA LEU A 106 1.84 15.36 5.74
C LEU A 106 0.90 14.31 5.15
N ASP A 107 0.02 14.73 4.26
CA ASP A 107 -0.67 13.83 3.35
C ASP A 107 0.31 13.29 2.32
N PHE A 108 0.32 11.97 2.17
CA PHE A 108 1.42 11.26 1.54
C PHE A 108 0.90 10.09 0.68
N PRO A 109 1.42 9.87 -0.53
CA PRO A 109 2.29 10.77 -1.30
C PRO A 109 1.54 12.02 -1.76
N GLU A 110 2.18 13.19 -1.72
CA GLU A 110 1.57 14.48 -2.05
C GLU A 110 1.01 14.48 -3.48
N GLU A 111 1.73 13.88 -4.41
CA GLU A 111 1.35 13.77 -5.82
C GLU A 111 0.02 13.03 -6.00
N VAL A 112 -0.22 12.02 -5.16
CA VAL A 112 -1.46 11.23 -5.18
C VAL A 112 -2.63 12.05 -4.63
N HIS A 113 -2.42 12.78 -3.54
CA HIS A 113 -3.46 13.65 -2.97
C HIS A 113 -3.75 14.86 -3.84
N ALA A 114 -2.76 15.36 -4.59
CA ALA A 114 -2.93 16.48 -5.51
C ALA A 114 -3.66 16.07 -6.81
N ALA A 115 -3.32 14.92 -7.39
CA ALA A 115 -3.87 14.49 -8.68
C ALA A 115 -5.16 13.64 -8.55
N GLY A 116 -5.34 12.97 -7.41
CA GLY A 116 -6.29 11.86 -7.29
C GLY A 116 -5.79 10.60 -8.02
N LEU A 117 -6.56 9.52 -7.95
CA LEU A 117 -6.22 8.26 -8.61
C LEU A 117 -6.82 8.23 -10.03
N PRO A 118 -5.98 8.01 -11.07
CA PRO A 118 -6.45 8.00 -12.45
C PRO A 118 -7.12 6.69 -12.88
N CYS A 119 -6.98 5.62 -12.10
CA CYS A 119 -7.61 4.33 -12.34
C CYS A 119 -8.56 3.96 -11.19
N PRO A 120 -9.51 3.04 -11.42
CA PRO A 120 -10.29 2.43 -10.34
C PRO A 120 -9.39 1.87 -9.23
N ALA A 121 -9.80 2.04 -7.98
CA ALA A 121 -9.05 1.53 -6.84
C ALA A 121 -9.97 0.90 -5.79
N LEU A 122 -9.55 -0.25 -5.27
CA LEU A 122 -10.15 -0.92 -4.13
C LEU A 122 -9.36 -0.56 -2.87
N PHE A 123 -10.02 0.10 -1.91
CA PHE A 123 -9.45 0.41 -0.60
C PHE A 123 -9.96 -0.57 0.44
N ILE A 124 -9.06 -1.30 1.09
CA ILE A 124 -9.37 -2.23 2.19
C ILE A 124 -8.60 -1.75 3.42
N GLY A 125 -9.26 -1.29 4.48
CA GLY A 125 -8.62 -0.74 5.68
C GLY A 125 -8.87 -1.58 6.93
N SER A 126 -7.97 -1.44 7.92
CA SER A 126 -8.22 -1.92 9.28
C SER A 126 -9.20 -1.03 10.02
N GLU A 127 -9.82 -1.60 11.06
CA GLU A 127 -10.53 -0.81 12.06
C GLU A 127 -9.59 0.12 12.83
N GLN A 128 -8.32 -0.27 13.03
CA GLN A 128 -7.31 0.61 13.65
C GLN A 128 -7.10 1.90 12.86
N PHE A 129 -6.82 1.79 11.55
CA PHE A 129 -6.54 2.96 10.72
C PHE A 129 -7.79 3.82 10.50
N SER A 130 -9.00 3.22 10.47
CA SER A 130 -10.24 4.00 10.36
C SER A 130 -10.51 4.86 11.61
N LYS A 131 -9.98 4.47 12.78
CA LYS A 131 -10.04 5.24 14.03
C LYS A 131 -8.96 6.32 14.13
N ASP A 132 -7.88 6.23 13.37
CA ASP A 132 -6.88 7.30 13.28
C ASP A 132 -7.40 8.43 12.40
N ARG A 133 -7.55 9.63 12.99
CA ARG A 133 -8.16 10.78 12.29
C ARG A 133 -7.38 11.20 11.05
N GLY A 134 -6.05 11.18 11.10
CA GLY A 134 -5.20 11.63 9.99
C GLY A 134 -5.23 10.62 8.85
N LEU A 135 -5.02 9.35 9.17
CA LEU A 135 -5.01 8.26 8.19
C LEU A 135 -6.38 8.05 7.55
N ASN A 136 -7.45 8.03 8.36
CA ASN A 136 -8.79 7.89 7.82
C ASN A 136 -9.15 9.07 6.92
N ALA A 137 -8.90 10.31 7.35
CA ALA A 137 -9.22 11.49 6.54
C ALA A 137 -8.44 11.51 5.21
N ALA A 138 -7.15 11.17 5.22
CA ALA A 138 -6.35 11.05 4.00
C ALA A 138 -6.86 9.93 3.09
N THR A 139 -7.21 8.78 3.65
CA THR A 139 -7.78 7.66 2.88
C THR A 139 -9.11 8.04 2.24
N GLN A 140 -10.01 8.70 2.97
CA GLN A 140 -11.30 9.13 2.45
C GLN A 140 -11.18 10.23 1.38
N ARG A 141 -10.17 11.12 1.46
CA ARG A 141 -9.89 12.09 0.39
C ARG A 141 -9.57 11.40 -0.94
N LEU A 142 -8.82 10.29 -0.90
CA LEU A 142 -8.45 9.53 -2.09
C LEU A 142 -9.56 8.60 -2.58
N ALA A 143 -10.16 7.83 -1.67
CA ALA A 143 -11.19 6.85 -2.00
C ALA A 143 -12.50 7.53 -2.42
N GLY A 144 -12.80 8.68 -1.83
CA GLY A 144 -14.12 9.28 -1.78
C GLY A 144 -14.96 8.71 -0.63
N PRO A 145 -16.00 9.44 -0.18
CA PRO A 145 -16.79 9.05 0.98
C PRO A 145 -17.41 7.66 0.83
N ASN A 146 -17.26 6.80 1.85
CA ASN A 146 -17.86 5.45 1.91
C ASN A 146 -17.40 4.48 0.80
N LYS A 147 -16.28 4.75 0.15
CA LYS A 147 -15.73 3.90 -0.92
C LYS A 147 -14.60 2.97 -0.45
N SER A 148 -14.26 3.01 0.84
CA SER A 148 -13.32 2.08 1.46
C SER A 148 -14.06 1.00 2.25
N VAL A 149 -13.61 -0.25 2.14
CA VAL A 149 -14.08 -1.36 2.98
C VAL A 149 -13.23 -1.39 4.24
N VAL A 150 -13.86 -1.33 5.42
CA VAL A 150 -13.16 -1.46 6.72
C VAL A 150 -13.49 -2.81 7.32
N LEU A 151 -12.47 -3.60 7.68
CA LEU A 151 -12.65 -4.92 8.29
C LEU A 151 -12.73 -4.79 9.82
N PRO A 152 -13.87 -5.09 10.47
CA PRO A 152 -14.03 -4.90 11.91
C PRO A 152 -13.08 -5.77 12.74
N GLY A 153 -12.62 -5.27 13.90
CA GLY A 153 -11.76 -6.02 14.82
C GLY A 153 -10.33 -6.24 14.32
N THR A 154 -9.91 -5.58 13.25
CA THR A 154 -8.56 -5.71 12.70
C THR A 154 -7.64 -4.58 13.18
N LEU A 155 -6.38 -4.93 13.42
CA LEU A 155 -5.23 -4.03 13.54
C LEU A 155 -4.40 -4.11 12.25
N HIS A 156 -3.43 -3.21 12.12
CA HIS A 156 -2.55 -3.12 10.96
C HIS A 156 -1.84 -4.45 10.63
N GLY A 157 -1.43 -5.21 11.65
CA GLY A 157 -0.74 -6.48 11.46
C GLY A 157 -1.64 -7.63 10.98
N ASN A 158 -2.99 -7.50 11.03
CA ASN A 158 -3.88 -8.56 10.54
C ASN A 158 -3.71 -8.86 9.04
N PHE A 159 -3.13 -7.93 8.27
CA PHE A 159 -2.91 -8.05 6.84
C PHE A 159 -1.57 -8.69 6.46
N GLN A 160 -0.77 -9.10 7.43
CA GLN A 160 0.55 -9.70 7.21
C GLN A 160 0.47 -11.23 7.27
N GLU A 161 1.24 -11.92 6.45
CA GLU A 161 1.30 -13.39 6.47
C GLU A 161 1.69 -13.93 7.84
N ALA A 162 2.50 -13.19 8.60
CA ALA A 162 2.86 -13.53 9.96
C ALA A 162 1.65 -13.72 10.90
N ALA A 163 0.53 -13.06 10.62
CA ALA A 163 -0.70 -13.18 11.38
C ALA A 163 -1.41 -14.53 11.17
N VAL A 164 -1.20 -15.19 10.04
CA VAL A 164 -1.90 -16.42 9.64
C VAL A 164 -0.97 -17.63 9.61
N ALA A 165 0.21 -17.49 9.00
CA ALA A 165 1.02 -18.61 8.57
C ALA A 165 2.27 -18.88 9.41
N TRP A 166 2.80 -17.86 10.11
CA TRP A 166 4.13 -17.99 10.75
C TRP A 166 4.06 -18.24 12.25
N PHE A 167 3.03 -17.70 12.91
CA PHE A 167 2.90 -17.78 14.36
C PHE A 167 1.49 -18.20 14.76
N PRO A 168 1.34 -18.93 15.88
CA PRO A 168 0.02 -19.29 16.37
C PRO A 168 -0.76 -18.01 16.79
N PRO A 169 -2.09 -17.97 16.60
CA PRO A 169 -2.89 -16.75 16.83
C PRO A 169 -2.76 -16.17 18.25
N TRP A 170 -2.54 -17.01 19.27
CA TRP A 170 -2.38 -16.53 20.64
C TRP A 170 -1.11 -15.69 20.82
N LEU A 171 -0.03 -16.00 20.08
CA LEU A 171 1.25 -15.30 20.21
C LEU A 171 1.17 -13.93 19.53
N THR A 172 0.60 -13.86 18.32
CA THR A 172 0.41 -12.61 17.58
C THR A 172 -0.53 -11.64 18.31
N ARG A 173 -1.57 -12.18 18.98
CA ARG A 173 -2.46 -11.41 19.86
C ARG A 173 -1.74 -10.95 21.13
N LEU A 174 -0.94 -11.81 21.76
CA LEU A 174 -0.21 -11.48 22.99
C LEU A 174 0.73 -10.29 22.80
N VAL A 175 1.40 -10.19 21.65
CA VAL A 175 2.29 -9.07 21.33
C VAL A 175 1.56 -7.85 20.75
N GLY A 176 0.22 -7.90 20.64
CA GLY A 176 -0.61 -6.80 20.13
C GLY A 176 -0.39 -6.48 18.65
N ALA A 177 0.17 -7.41 17.87
CA ALA A 177 0.40 -7.19 16.44
C ALA A 177 -0.90 -7.32 15.63
N VAL A 178 -1.85 -8.14 16.10
CA VAL A 178 -3.12 -8.41 15.43
C VAL A 178 -4.29 -8.16 16.39
N GLY A 179 -5.41 -7.72 15.83
CA GLY A 179 -6.65 -7.49 16.56
C GLY A 179 -7.43 -8.77 16.87
N PRO A 180 -8.62 -8.62 17.48
CA PRO A 180 -9.48 -9.76 17.83
C PRO A 180 -10.07 -10.50 16.62
N ALA A 181 -10.08 -9.90 15.42
CA ALA A 181 -10.56 -10.55 14.21
C ALA A 181 -9.81 -11.86 13.92
N ASP A 182 -10.52 -12.83 13.35
CA ASP A 182 -9.92 -14.07 12.87
C ASP A 182 -9.02 -13.78 11.66
N ALA A 183 -7.75 -14.16 11.74
CA ALA A 183 -6.76 -13.80 10.74
C ALA A 183 -6.99 -14.53 9.42
N GLU A 184 -7.39 -15.80 9.46
CA GLU A 184 -7.66 -16.60 8.26
C GLU A 184 -8.90 -16.07 7.51
N ALA A 185 -9.98 -15.82 8.23
CA ALA A 185 -11.20 -15.22 7.67
C ALA A 185 -10.92 -13.81 7.10
N THR A 186 -10.06 -13.03 7.77
CA THR A 186 -9.63 -11.71 7.28
C THR A 186 -8.90 -11.85 5.94
N PHE A 187 -7.94 -12.77 5.84
CA PHE A 187 -7.22 -13.06 4.59
C PHE A 187 -8.15 -13.53 3.47
N LYS A 188 -9.06 -14.45 3.77
CA LYS A 188 -10.07 -14.92 2.81
C LYS A 188 -10.92 -13.77 2.28
N THR A 189 -11.38 -12.88 3.17
CA THR A 189 -12.17 -11.70 2.79
C THR A 189 -11.39 -10.77 1.84
N ILE A 190 -10.11 -10.52 2.11
CA ILE A 190 -9.24 -9.70 1.25
C ILE A 190 -9.11 -10.32 -0.14
N LEU A 191 -8.91 -11.64 -0.22
CA LEU A 191 -8.82 -12.37 -1.49
C LEU A 191 -10.13 -12.28 -2.28
N GLU A 192 -11.27 -12.51 -1.62
CA GLU A 192 -12.59 -12.43 -2.26
C GLU A 192 -12.88 -11.03 -2.81
N LEU A 193 -12.61 -9.97 -2.03
CA LEU A 193 -12.75 -8.58 -2.46
C LEU A 193 -11.83 -8.26 -3.65
N THR A 194 -10.58 -8.71 -3.58
CA THR A 194 -9.57 -8.47 -4.63
C THR A 194 -9.94 -9.17 -5.93
N VAL A 195 -10.32 -10.45 -5.88
CA VAL A 195 -10.75 -11.21 -7.06
C VAL A 195 -12.03 -10.63 -7.65
N GLY A 196 -13.00 -10.26 -6.80
CA GLY A 196 -14.22 -9.59 -7.25
C GLY A 196 -13.93 -8.29 -8.00
N PHE A 197 -13.02 -7.47 -7.46
CA PHE A 197 -12.58 -6.23 -8.09
C PHE A 197 -11.87 -6.47 -9.43
N PHE A 198 -10.96 -7.44 -9.51
CA PHE A 198 -10.28 -7.78 -10.77
C PHE A 198 -11.25 -8.22 -11.85
N LYS A 199 -12.19 -9.12 -11.52
CA LYS A 199 -13.24 -9.56 -12.46
C LYS A 199 -14.06 -8.39 -12.98
N GLN A 200 -14.43 -7.45 -12.09
CA GLN A 200 -15.19 -6.26 -12.47
C GLN A 200 -14.42 -5.35 -13.44
N GLN A 201 -13.11 -5.15 -13.24
CA GLN A 201 -12.36 -4.23 -14.11
C GLN A 201 -11.94 -4.87 -15.44
N ILE A 202 -11.71 -6.19 -15.48
CA ILE A 202 -11.36 -6.91 -16.71
C ILE A 202 -12.56 -7.08 -17.65
N SER A 203 -13.79 -7.05 -17.12
CA SER A 203 -15.02 -7.26 -17.91
C SER A 203 -15.57 -5.99 -18.58
N LYS A 204 -14.88 -4.85 -18.45
CA LYS A 204 -15.24 -3.58 -19.08
C LYS A 204 -14.49 -3.40 -20.38
#